data_AF-A0A6A6ZQW6-F1
#
_entry.id   AF-A0A6A6ZQW6-F1
#
_cell.length_a   1.000
_cell.length_b   1.000
_cell.length_c   1.000
_cell.angle_alpha   90.00
_cell.angle_beta   90.00
_cell.angle_gamma   90.00
#
_symmetry.space_group_name_H-M   'P 1'
#
loop_
_entity.id
_entity.type
_entity.pdbx_description
1 polymer ?
#
loop_
_entity_poly.entity_id
_entity_poly.type
_entity_poly.pdbx_seq_one_letter_code
_entity_poly.pdbx_strand_id
1 'polypeptide(L)'
;MLTFFTILFYLFTNLATAKGGDKNAYDVETWKYHGYALVEAWVGRDAINVGDLTGAQLYNTMFKALAGRCKQNKANRCDFSANWQWTETRYVKNVNRGELASGYFAHTMEASWSSEEMRLLLFHAVAGMMGSLTFGSTNCYFVPNHSQKFCNTGDHFRLNFPDHDGHANHLWIKLWAEGTNGQFKCCPTRPAMNNALEGWKDEFNSALGADINKWHKGIKCTIGGMMSCEECGSKCDSCGSKC
;
A
#
# COMPACT_ATOMS: atom_id res chain seq x y z
N MET A 1 -29.99 -47.61 -40.97
CA MET A 1 -30.06 -48.12 -39.58
C MET A 1 -29.53 -47.01 -38.68
N LEU A 2 -30.38 -46.50 -37.78
CA LEU A 2 -30.22 -45.43 -36.76
C LEU A 2 -29.77 -44.01 -37.22
N THR A 3 -30.60 -42.94 -37.21
CA THR A 3 -31.37 -42.18 -36.20
C THR A 3 -30.59 -41.01 -35.52
N PHE A 4 -30.99 -39.76 -35.85
CA PHE A 4 -31.04 -38.49 -35.08
C PHE A 4 -29.91 -38.04 -34.12
N PHE A 5 -29.42 -36.79 -34.23
CA PHE A 5 -30.00 -35.58 -33.60
C PHE A 5 -29.30 -34.27 -34.01
N THR A 6 -30.12 -33.26 -34.27
CA THR A 6 -29.81 -31.82 -34.42
C THR A 6 -29.77 -31.15 -33.03
N ILE A 7 -28.91 -30.15 -32.80
CA ILE A 7 -29.10 -28.91 -31.99
C ILE A 7 -27.80 -28.09 -32.13
N LEU A 8 -27.76 -27.00 -32.90
CA LEU A 8 -28.16 -25.61 -32.61
C LEU A 8 -27.21 -24.85 -31.66
N PHE A 9 -26.56 -23.82 -32.23
CA PHE A 9 -26.20 -22.49 -31.69
C PHE A 9 -25.92 -22.33 -30.19
N TYR A 10 -24.82 -21.66 -29.81
CA TYR A 10 -24.85 -20.40 -29.04
C TYR A 10 -23.45 -19.77 -28.92
N LEU A 11 -23.34 -18.54 -29.46
CA LEU A 11 -22.51 -17.39 -29.06
C LEU A 11 -21.01 -17.58 -28.72
N PHE A 12 -20.15 -17.25 -29.70
CA PHE A 12 -18.94 -16.47 -29.43
C PHE A 12 -19.26 -14.98 -29.58
N THR A 13 -19.74 -14.33 -28.52
CA THR A 13 -19.66 -12.87 -28.36
C THR A 13 -19.66 -12.53 -26.88
N ASN A 14 -18.53 -12.03 -26.39
CA ASN A 14 -18.40 -10.87 -25.49
C ASN A 14 -16.95 -10.79 -24.93
N LEU A 15 -15.98 -10.48 -25.79
CA LEU A 15 -14.94 -9.57 -25.32
C LEU A 15 -15.62 -8.21 -25.27
N ALA A 16 -16.06 -7.81 -24.08
CA ALA A 16 -16.54 -6.45 -23.85
C ALA A 16 -15.36 -5.50 -24.11
N THR A 17 -15.31 -4.94 -25.31
CA THR A 17 -14.69 -3.64 -25.55
C THR A 17 -15.40 -2.63 -24.66
N ALA A 18 -14.78 -2.29 -23.53
CA ALA A 18 -15.20 -1.17 -22.71
C ALA A 18 -15.02 0.13 -23.52
N LYS A 19 -16.10 0.58 -24.14
CA LYS A 19 -16.24 1.90 -24.78
C LYS A 19 -17.47 2.57 -24.19
N GLY A 20 -17.26 3.61 -23.42
CA GLY A 20 -18.31 4.47 -22.87
C GLY A 20 -17.81 5.10 -21.59
N GLY A 21 -17.65 6.41 -21.58
CA GLY A 21 -16.82 7.10 -20.61
C GLY A 21 -17.44 7.15 -19.22
N ASP A 22 -16.58 6.90 -18.23
CA ASP A 22 -16.69 7.53 -16.93
C ASP A 22 -15.40 8.34 -16.72
N LYS A 23 -15.51 9.65 -16.86
CA LYS A 23 -14.43 10.60 -16.54
C LYS A 23 -14.32 10.75 -15.01
N ASN A 24 -14.09 9.65 -14.30
CA ASN A 24 -13.51 9.50 -12.95
C ASN A 24 -13.70 8.08 -12.39
N ALA A 25 -13.35 7.03 -13.13
CA ALA A 25 -13.36 5.63 -12.64
C ALA A 25 -12.38 5.37 -11.45
N TYR A 26 -11.64 6.37 -11.01
CA TYR A 26 -10.56 6.25 -10.03
C TYR A 26 -10.88 6.86 -8.65
N ASP A 27 -12.04 7.49 -8.47
CA ASP A 27 -12.37 8.21 -7.24
C ASP A 27 -13.11 7.37 -6.18
N VAL A 28 -13.91 6.38 -6.56
CA VAL A 28 -14.96 5.91 -5.64
C VAL A 28 -14.61 4.63 -4.88
N GLU A 29 -13.62 3.84 -5.33
CA GLU A 29 -13.49 2.46 -4.82
C GLU A 29 -12.05 1.96 -4.62
N THR A 30 -11.14 2.79 -4.12
CA THR A 30 -9.82 2.33 -3.59
C THR A 30 -9.94 1.35 -2.40
N TRP A 31 -11.16 1.02 -2.00
CA TRP A 31 -11.55 0.04 -0.99
C TRP A 31 -11.95 -1.33 -1.61
N LYS A 32 -11.84 -1.50 -2.92
CA LYS A 32 -12.02 -2.80 -3.56
C LYS A 32 -10.81 -3.18 -4.41
N TYR A 33 -10.71 -4.48 -4.65
CA TYR A 33 -9.84 -5.01 -5.69
C TYR A 33 -10.47 -4.76 -7.07
N HIS A 34 -9.68 -4.28 -8.03
CA HIS A 34 -10.16 -3.91 -9.36
C HIS A 34 -9.80 -4.91 -10.46
N GLY A 35 -8.91 -5.87 -10.20
CA GLY A 35 -8.50 -6.86 -11.19
C GLY A 35 -7.52 -6.35 -12.25
N TYR A 36 -6.85 -5.22 -12.00
CA TYR A 36 -5.78 -4.71 -12.85
C TYR A 36 -4.43 -5.37 -12.58
N ALA A 37 -4.20 -5.77 -11.33
CA ALA A 37 -2.98 -6.41 -10.88
C ALA A 37 -3.28 -7.49 -9.85
N LEU A 38 -2.48 -8.57 -9.75
CA LEU A 38 -2.60 -9.54 -8.65
C LEU A 38 -2.45 -8.85 -7.29
N VAL A 39 -1.55 -7.87 -7.22
CA VAL A 39 -1.38 -7.02 -6.05
C VAL A 39 -1.67 -5.59 -6.45
N GLU A 40 -2.71 -5.00 -5.88
CA GLU A 40 -3.00 -3.59 -6.06
C GLU A 40 -2.66 -2.84 -4.77
N ALA A 41 -1.72 -1.89 -4.87
CA ALA A 41 -1.27 -1.08 -3.75
C ALA A 41 -1.55 0.39 -4.02
N TRP A 42 -2.19 1.09 -3.09
CA TRP A 42 -2.41 2.52 -3.12
C TRP A 42 -1.74 3.18 -1.94
N VAL A 43 -0.95 4.20 -2.22
CA VAL A 43 -0.22 4.94 -1.20
C VAL A 43 -0.64 6.39 -1.23
N GLY A 44 -1.00 6.87 -0.04
CA GLY A 44 -1.33 8.26 0.23
C GLY A 44 -0.15 9.18 -0.03
N ARG A 45 -0.45 10.45 -0.24
CA ARG A 45 0.53 11.47 -0.66
C ARG A 45 0.93 12.41 0.46
N ASP A 46 0.10 12.52 1.50
CA ASP A 46 0.34 13.49 2.54
C ASP A 46 1.46 12.93 3.42
N ALA A 47 2.47 13.77 3.63
CA ALA A 47 3.68 13.36 4.27
C ALA A 47 3.45 13.16 5.78
N ILE A 48 3.60 11.92 6.23
CA ILE A 48 3.58 11.55 7.64
C ILE A 48 5.00 11.34 8.11
N ASN A 49 5.39 12.09 9.13
CA ASN A 49 6.69 11.99 9.75
C ASN A 49 6.78 10.71 10.61
N VAL A 50 7.56 9.73 10.14
CA VAL A 50 7.89 8.51 10.90
C VAL A 50 9.16 8.69 11.74
N GLY A 51 9.74 9.89 11.70
CA GLY A 51 10.88 10.29 12.49
C GLY A 51 12.12 9.50 12.12
N ASP A 52 12.82 8.98 13.13
CA ASP A 52 14.06 8.23 12.96
C ASP A 52 13.87 6.72 12.73
N LEU A 53 12.64 6.24 12.70
CA LEU A 53 12.36 4.85 12.31
C LEU A 53 12.54 4.71 10.81
N THR A 54 13.60 3.99 10.40
CA THR A 54 13.94 3.80 8.98
C THR A 54 14.29 2.35 8.66
N GLY A 55 14.14 1.97 7.40
CA GLY A 55 14.43 0.66 6.84
C GLY A 55 13.84 -0.47 7.68
N ALA A 56 14.72 -1.35 8.16
CA ALA A 56 14.36 -2.51 8.98
C ALA A 56 13.71 -2.13 10.33
N GLN A 57 14.02 -0.97 10.91
CA GLN A 57 13.39 -0.55 12.16
C GLN A 57 11.92 -0.23 11.94
N LEU A 58 11.61 0.59 10.92
CA LEU A 58 10.22 0.90 10.58
C LEU A 58 9.45 -0.36 10.16
N TYR A 59 10.07 -1.24 9.36
CA TYR A 59 9.51 -2.54 9.02
C TYR A 59 9.10 -3.34 10.26
N ASN A 60 10.04 -3.56 11.19
CA ASN A 60 9.80 -4.39 12.37
C ASN A 60 8.74 -3.78 13.28
N THR A 61 8.74 -2.45 13.43
CA THR A 61 7.76 -1.74 14.23
C THR A 61 6.36 -1.89 13.62
N MET A 62 6.21 -1.64 12.32
CA MET A 62 4.92 -1.76 11.65
C MET A 62 4.43 -3.21 11.63
N PHE A 63 5.30 -4.18 11.35
CA PHE A 63 4.93 -5.60 11.39
C PHE A 63 4.43 -6.01 12.78
N LYS A 64 5.13 -5.62 13.85
CA LYS A 64 4.70 -5.91 15.22
C LYS A 64 3.37 -5.24 15.56
N ALA A 65 3.15 -4.00 15.13
CA ALA A 65 1.88 -3.30 15.34
C ALA A 65 0.73 -4.03 14.64
N LEU A 66 0.91 -4.38 13.36
CA LEU A 66 -0.04 -5.17 12.57
C LEU A 66 -0.34 -6.53 13.22
N ALA A 67 0.70 -7.30 13.56
CA ALA A 67 0.58 -8.61 14.19
C ALA A 67 -0.09 -8.57 15.57
N GLY A 68 0.21 -7.54 16.37
CA GLY A 68 -0.38 -7.34 17.69
C GLY A 68 -1.86 -6.95 17.62
N ARG A 69 -2.24 -6.17 16.61
CA ARG A 69 -3.60 -5.65 16.43
C ARG A 69 -4.52 -6.65 15.72
N CYS A 70 -4.08 -7.17 14.59
CA CYS A 70 -4.86 -8.02 13.70
C CYS A 70 -4.45 -9.49 13.89
N LYS A 71 -4.79 -10.03 15.07
CA LYS A 71 -4.54 -11.44 15.42
C LYS A 71 -5.44 -12.37 14.61
N GLN A 72 -4.96 -13.60 14.38
CA GLN A 72 -5.79 -14.65 13.80
C GLN A 72 -7.06 -14.85 14.62
N ASN A 73 -8.20 -14.89 13.94
CA ASN A 73 -9.51 -14.99 14.57
C ASN A 73 -10.51 -15.67 13.62
N LYS A 74 -11.66 -16.07 14.15
CA LYS A 74 -12.67 -16.83 13.38
C LYS A 74 -13.31 -16.05 12.22
N ALA A 75 -13.30 -14.72 12.29
CA ALA A 75 -13.86 -13.88 11.24
C ALA A 75 -12.83 -13.54 10.14
N ASN A 76 -11.57 -13.97 10.32
CA ASN A 76 -10.43 -13.65 9.46
C ASN A 76 -10.35 -12.17 9.05
N ARG A 77 -10.66 -11.27 10.00
CA ARG A 77 -10.62 -9.83 9.76
C ARG A 77 -10.25 -9.04 11.00
N CYS A 78 -9.82 -7.80 10.82
CA CYS A 78 -9.73 -6.80 11.86
C CYS A 78 -10.30 -5.48 11.33
N ASP A 79 -11.18 -4.86 12.10
CA ASP A 79 -11.81 -3.60 11.72
C ASP A 79 -10.97 -2.39 12.19
N PHE A 80 -11.18 -1.23 11.56
CA PHE A 80 -10.64 0.03 12.05
C PHE A 80 -10.94 0.19 13.54
N SER A 81 -9.88 0.43 14.31
CA SER A 81 -10.07 0.81 15.70
C SER A 81 -10.56 2.25 15.77
N ALA A 82 -11.52 2.51 16.66
CA ALA A 82 -11.78 3.87 17.13
C ALA A 82 -10.55 4.48 17.83
N ASN A 83 -9.63 3.64 18.34
CA ASN A 83 -8.43 4.06 19.03
C ASN A 83 -7.21 3.97 18.11
N TRP A 84 -6.62 5.13 17.83
CA TRP A 84 -5.32 5.20 17.20
C TRP A 84 -4.27 4.48 18.07
N GLN A 85 -3.42 3.70 17.42
CA GLN A 85 -2.25 3.12 18.07
C GLN A 85 -1.05 4.02 17.82
N TRP A 86 -0.28 4.26 18.87
CA TRP A 86 0.81 5.23 18.88
C TRP A 86 2.15 4.51 18.85
N THR A 87 3.02 4.94 17.93
CA THR A 87 4.37 4.43 17.79
C THR A 87 5.35 5.54 18.16
N GLU A 88 6.20 5.27 19.15
CA GLU A 88 7.27 6.18 19.55
C GLU A 88 8.28 6.38 18.45
N THR A 89 8.68 7.64 18.26
CA THR A 89 9.74 8.02 17.32
C THR A 89 10.39 9.32 17.80
N ARG A 90 11.56 9.66 17.23
CA ARG A 90 12.13 11.00 17.38
C ARG A 90 11.92 11.79 16.11
N TYR A 91 11.58 13.06 16.26
CA TYR A 91 11.39 13.99 15.16
C TYR A 91 12.19 15.26 15.36
N VAL A 92 12.28 16.04 14.29
CA VAL A 92 13.01 17.31 14.26
C VAL A 92 12.07 18.41 14.67
N LYS A 93 12.24 18.96 15.87
CA LYS A 93 11.44 20.08 16.38
C LYS A 93 11.82 21.39 15.70
N ASN A 94 13.12 21.59 15.46
CA ASN A 94 13.64 22.77 14.74
C ASN A 94 14.84 22.37 13.87
N VAL A 95 14.61 22.33 12.55
CA VAL A 95 15.64 21.92 11.58
C VAL A 95 16.84 22.88 11.55
N ASN A 96 16.63 24.18 11.76
CA ASN A 96 17.69 25.19 11.70
C ASN A 96 18.63 25.13 12.90
N ARG A 97 18.14 24.65 14.05
CA ARG A 97 18.90 24.52 15.30
C ARG A 97 19.37 23.10 15.58
N GLY A 98 18.93 22.13 14.79
CA GLY A 98 19.16 20.72 15.06
C GLY A 98 18.42 20.20 16.31
N GLU A 99 17.37 20.88 16.76
CA GLU A 99 16.64 20.44 17.95
C GLU A 99 15.79 19.21 17.63
N LEU A 100 16.04 18.12 18.34
CA LEU A 100 15.26 16.89 18.27
C LEU A 100 14.27 16.83 19.44
N ALA A 101 13.12 16.18 19.21
CA ALA A 101 12.14 15.89 20.24
C ALA A 101 11.63 14.45 20.10
N SER A 102 11.25 13.85 21.23
CA SER A 102 10.49 12.61 21.23
C SER A 102 9.03 12.89 20.91
N GLY A 103 8.39 12.01 20.17
CA GLY A 103 6.97 12.08 19.87
C GLY A 103 6.46 10.76 19.33
N TYR A 104 5.36 10.86 18.57
CA TYR A 104 4.65 9.70 18.09
C TYR A 104 4.13 9.96 16.69
N PHE A 105 4.06 8.89 15.89
CA PHE A 105 3.06 8.82 14.84
C PHE A 105 2.00 7.79 15.24
N ALA A 106 0.80 8.02 14.78
CA ALA A 106 -0.36 7.22 15.03
C ALA A 106 -0.74 6.41 13.79
N HIS A 107 -1.29 5.22 13.98
CA HIS A 107 -1.90 4.45 12.91
C HIS A 107 -3.21 3.77 13.34
N THR A 108 -4.12 3.63 12.39
CA THR A 108 -5.29 2.75 12.47
C THR A 108 -5.33 1.86 11.23
N MET A 109 -5.93 0.69 11.33
CA MET A 109 -5.89 -0.32 10.28
C MET A 109 -7.17 -1.13 10.20
N GLU A 110 -7.48 -1.61 9.01
CA GLU A 110 -8.50 -2.60 8.69
C GLU A 110 -7.87 -3.66 7.79
N ALA A 111 -8.21 -4.93 8.00
CA ALA A 111 -7.76 -6.01 7.13
C ALA A 111 -8.75 -7.17 7.11
N SER A 112 -8.74 -7.90 6.00
CA SER A 112 -9.42 -9.18 5.83
C SER A 112 -8.47 -10.14 5.13
N TRP A 113 -8.54 -11.42 5.46
CA TRP A 113 -7.67 -12.45 4.90
C TRP A 113 -8.41 -13.77 4.72
N SER A 114 -7.95 -14.60 3.79
CA SER A 114 -8.45 -15.96 3.55
C SER A 114 -7.80 -17.00 4.48
N SER A 115 -6.52 -16.80 4.80
CA SER A 115 -5.72 -17.73 5.60
C SER A 115 -4.73 -16.99 6.50
N GLU A 116 -4.16 -17.70 7.48
CA GLU A 116 -3.08 -17.19 8.34
C GLU A 116 -1.84 -16.81 7.53
N GLU A 117 -1.53 -17.59 6.50
CA GLU A 117 -0.41 -17.31 5.59
C GLU A 117 -0.65 -16.00 4.84
N MET A 118 -1.85 -15.81 4.27
CA MET A 118 -2.21 -14.57 3.59
C MET A 118 -2.21 -13.37 4.55
N ARG A 119 -2.66 -13.55 5.81
CA ARG A 119 -2.59 -12.52 6.85
C ARG A 119 -1.15 -12.03 7.07
N LEU A 120 -0.21 -12.95 7.23
CA LEU A 120 1.20 -12.61 7.44
C LEU A 120 1.82 -11.96 6.20
N LEU A 121 1.46 -12.43 4.99
CA LEU A 121 1.95 -11.84 3.74
C LEU A 121 1.46 -10.40 3.54
N LEU A 122 0.20 -10.12 3.84
CA LEU A 122 -0.32 -8.74 3.86
C LEU A 122 0.54 -7.85 4.77
N PHE A 123 0.92 -8.36 5.94
CA PHE A 123 1.68 -7.58 6.93
C PHE A 123 3.11 -7.34 6.47
N HIS A 124 3.77 -8.37 5.97
CA HIS A 124 5.10 -8.29 5.40
C HIS A 124 5.15 -7.33 4.21
N ALA A 125 4.16 -7.37 3.32
CA ALA A 125 4.08 -6.48 2.17
C ALA A 125 3.94 -5.01 2.58
N VAL A 126 2.99 -4.67 3.46
CA VAL A 126 2.81 -3.26 3.86
C VAL A 126 3.97 -2.76 4.70
N ALA A 127 4.46 -3.55 5.67
CA ALA A 127 5.65 -3.19 6.44
C ALA A 127 6.89 -3.05 5.54
N GLY A 128 7.03 -3.93 4.55
CA GLY A 128 8.09 -3.91 3.54
C GLY A 128 8.06 -2.65 2.71
N MET A 129 6.88 -2.29 2.18
CA MET A 129 6.69 -1.04 1.44
C MET A 129 7.06 0.16 2.31
N MET A 130 6.52 0.27 3.53
CA MET A 130 6.81 1.39 4.44
C MET A 130 8.30 1.49 4.78
N GLY A 131 8.95 0.38 5.12
CA GLY A 131 10.40 0.35 5.36
C GLY A 131 11.19 0.79 4.13
N SER A 132 10.80 0.31 2.94
CA SER A 132 11.49 0.62 1.68
C SER A 132 11.46 2.10 1.30
N LEU A 133 10.36 2.79 1.63
CA LEU A 133 10.18 4.23 1.37
C LEU A 133 11.21 5.11 2.08
N THR A 134 11.85 4.57 3.13
CA THR A 134 12.82 5.29 3.95
C THR A 134 14.28 4.94 3.64
N PHE A 135 14.54 4.06 2.66
CA PHE A 135 15.91 3.79 2.20
C PHE A 135 16.44 4.90 1.29
N GLY A 136 15.60 5.48 0.43
CA GLY A 136 15.97 6.56 -0.48
C GLY A 136 16.11 7.92 0.19
N SER A 137 16.79 8.86 -0.48
CA SER A 137 16.95 10.24 -0.01
C SER A 137 15.71 11.10 -0.24
N THR A 138 14.80 10.73 -1.14
CA THR A 138 13.71 11.62 -1.59
C THR A 138 12.65 11.90 -0.53
N ASN A 139 12.46 10.97 0.41
CA ASN A 139 11.49 11.10 1.51
C ASN A 139 12.18 11.34 2.85
N CYS A 140 13.50 11.46 2.85
CA CYS A 140 14.31 11.55 4.05
C CYS A 140 15.15 12.82 4.03
N TYR A 141 15.48 13.30 5.21
CA TYR A 141 16.32 14.47 5.37
C TYR A 141 17.28 14.25 6.54
N PHE A 142 18.43 14.89 6.43
CA PHE A 142 19.42 14.93 7.50
C PHE A 142 19.29 16.25 8.23
N VAL A 143 19.44 16.19 9.55
CA VAL A 143 19.47 17.40 10.37
C VAL A 143 20.90 17.91 10.40
N PRO A 144 21.14 19.21 10.14
CA PRO A 144 22.47 19.80 10.28
C PRO A 144 23.08 19.46 11.65
N ASN A 145 24.35 19.07 11.67
CA ASN A 145 25.08 18.66 12.88
C ASN A 145 24.61 17.35 13.54
N HIS A 146 23.74 16.57 12.89
CA HIS A 146 23.43 15.21 13.29
C HIS A 146 23.76 14.23 12.16
N SER A 147 24.29 13.07 12.51
CA SER A 147 24.48 11.94 11.58
C SER A 147 23.19 11.13 11.39
N GLN A 148 22.05 11.68 11.83
CA GLN A 148 20.79 10.95 11.91
C GLN A 148 19.85 11.35 10.77
N LYS A 149 19.25 10.32 10.17
CA LYS A 149 18.28 10.43 9.08
C LYS A 149 16.86 10.40 9.66
N PHE A 150 16.03 11.33 9.21
CA PHE A 150 14.61 11.36 9.52
C PHE A 150 13.82 11.23 8.23
N CYS A 151 12.68 10.55 8.26
CA CYS A 151 11.94 10.24 7.04
C CYS A 151 10.44 10.50 7.18
N ASN A 152 9.81 10.75 6.04
CA ASN A 152 8.38 10.75 5.87
C ASN A 152 7.92 9.51 5.10
N THR A 153 6.65 9.18 5.25
CA THR A 153 5.91 8.20 4.46
C THR A 153 4.58 8.80 3.98
N GLY A 154 3.76 8.03 3.26
CA GLY A 154 2.40 8.43 2.88
C GLY A 154 1.41 8.30 4.04
N ASP A 155 0.32 9.06 4.00
CA ASP A 155 -0.74 9.10 5.01
C ASP A 155 -1.63 7.86 5.06
N HIS A 156 -1.58 7.03 4.03
CA HIS A 156 -2.27 5.74 4.05
C HIS A 156 -1.61 4.74 3.11
N PHE A 157 -1.87 3.46 3.38
CA PHE A 157 -1.48 2.33 2.56
C PHE A 157 -2.71 1.45 2.39
N ARG A 158 -3.06 1.11 1.17
CA ARG A 158 -4.10 0.12 0.89
C ARG A 158 -3.51 -0.95 0.01
N LEU A 159 -3.66 -2.19 0.42
CA LEU A 159 -3.19 -3.35 -0.32
C LEU A 159 -4.38 -4.25 -0.54
N ASN A 160 -4.74 -4.51 -1.79
CA ASN A 160 -5.86 -5.37 -2.18
C ASN A 160 -5.36 -6.51 -3.06
N PHE A 161 -5.91 -7.69 -2.83
CA PHE A 161 -5.69 -8.91 -3.60
C PHE A 161 -7.03 -9.47 -4.08
N PRO A 162 -7.02 -10.41 -5.05
CA PRO A 162 -8.20 -11.18 -5.39
C PRO A 162 -8.84 -11.82 -4.16
N ASP A 163 -10.15 -11.96 -4.23
CA ASP A 163 -10.86 -12.89 -3.36
C ASP A 163 -10.28 -14.31 -3.56
N HIS A 164 -10.11 -15.03 -2.45
CA HIS A 164 -9.71 -16.43 -2.46
C HIS A 164 -10.69 -17.23 -1.58
N ASP A 165 -11.35 -18.22 -2.17
CA ASP A 165 -12.36 -19.07 -1.53
C ASP A 165 -13.53 -18.31 -0.86
N GLY A 166 -13.96 -17.20 -1.44
CA GLY A 166 -15.04 -16.36 -0.90
C GLY A 166 -14.61 -15.45 0.24
N HIS A 167 -13.30 -15.28 0.44
CA HIS A 167 -12.72 -14.40 1.44
C HIS A 167 -11.95 -13.25 0.79
N ALA A 168 -12.30 -12.03 1.17
CA ALA A 168 -11.58 -10.84 0.79
C ALA A 168 -10.16 -10.83 1.38
N ASN A 169 -9.19 -10.39 0.59
CA ASN A 169 -7.79 -10.28 0.99
C ASN A 169 -7.33 -8.82 0.85
N HIS A 170 -7.27 -8.09 1.96
CA HIS A 170 -6.82 -6.71 1.96
C HIS A 170 -6.20 -6.28 3.29
N LEU A 171 -5.35 -5.25 3.25
CA LEU A 171 -4.86 -4.53 4.41
C LEU A 171 -4.82 -3.03 4.10
N TRP A 172 -5.52 -2.25 4.91
CA TRP A 172 -5.60 -0.81 4.84
C TRP A 172 -5.06 -0.20 6.12
N ILE A 173 -4.16 0.77 5.99
CA ILE A 173 -3.58 1.52 7.10
C ILE A 173 -3.79 2.99 6.82
N LYS A 174 -4.22 3.73 7.84
CA LYS A 174 -4.17 5.20 7.88
C LYS A 174 -3.15 5.63 8.93
N LEU A 175 -2.39 6.65 8.60
CA LEU A 175 -1.30 7.17 9.39
C LEU A 175 -1.57 8.65 9.70
N TRP A 176 -1.10 9.08 10.86
CA TRP A 176 -1.19 10.46 11.30
C TRP A 176 0.03 10.80 12.15
N ALA A 177 0.52 12.03 12.07
CA ALA A 177 1.57 12.52 12.96
C ALA A 177 1.41 14.03 13.16
N GLU A 178 1.91 14.52 14.29
CA GLU A 178 2.05 15.96 14.49
C GLU A 178 3.31 16.48 13.82
N GLY A 179 3.14 17.50 12.98
CA GLY A 179 4.25 18.18 12.33
C GLY A 179 4.90 17.34 11.22
N THR A 180 5.14 18.01 10.10
CA THR A 180 5.82 17.40 8.96
C THR A 180 6.97 18.30 8.56
N ASN A 181 8.19 17.75 8.57
CA ASN A 181 9.35 18.41 7.98
C ASN A 181 9.76 17.67 6.71
N GLY A 182 10.26 18.41 5.72
CA GLY A 182 10.62 17.84 4.43
C GLY A 182 9.39 17.51 3.58
N GLN A 183 9.54 16.57 2.67
CA GLN A 183 8.51 16.19 1.70
C GLN A 183 8.37 14.66 1.68
N PHE A 184 7.23 14.20 1.17
CA PHE A 184 7.05 12.84 0.71
C PHE A 184 6.76 12.89 -0.79
N LYS A 185 7.51 12.13 -1.59
CA LYS A 185 7.31 12.00 -3.03
C LYS A 185 7.05 10.53 -3.34
N CYS A 186 5.76 10.18 -3.49
CA CYS A 186 5.36 8.80 -3.72
C CYS A 186 5.88 8.24 -5.06
N CYS A 187 5.73 8.99 -6.17
CA CYS A 187 6.08 8.47 -7.50
C CYS A 187 7.56 8.08 -7.66
N PRO A 188 8.54 8.91 -7.25
CA PRO A 188 9.96 8.55 -7.29
C PRO A 188 10.32 7.33 -6.42
N THR A 189 9.49 7.01 -5.42
CA THR A 189 9.74 5.91 -4.48
C THR A 189 9.00 4.62 -4.83
N ARG A 190 8.20 4.64 -5.90
CA ARG A 190 7.53 3.45 -6.43
C ARG A 190 8.47 2.29 -6.75
N PRO A 191 9.66 2.47 -7.35
CA PRO A 191 10.59 1.36 -7.58
C PRO A 191 11.00 0.64 -6.30
N ALA A 192 11.18 1.37 -5.18
CA ALA A 192 11.54 0.77 -3.89
C ALA A 192 10.39 -0.09 -3.34
N MET A 193 9.15 0.40 -3.41
CA MET A 193 7.97 -0.36 -3.01
C MET A 193 7.74 -1.58 -3.91
N ASN A 194 7.96 -1.43 -5.22
CA ASN A 194 7.89 -2.54 -6.17
C ASN A 194 8.88 -3.64 -5.80
N ASN A 195 10.13 -3.29 -5.50
CA ASN A 195 11.14 -4.25 -5.09
C ASN A 195 10.79 -4.93 -3.76
N ALA A 196 10.19 -4.18 -2.82
CA ALA A 196 9.72 -4.75 -1.56
C ALA A 196 8.62 -5.79 -1.77
N LEU A 197 7.66 -5.55 -2.68
CA LEU A 197 6.62 -6.53 -3.03
C LEU A 197 7.18 -7.73 -3.82
N GLU A 198 8.15 -7.49 -4.72
CA GLU A 198 8.78 -8.56 -5.50
C GLU A 198 9.47 -9.59 -4.61
N GLY A 199 10.03 -9.16 -3.47
CA GLY A 199 10.66 -10.05 -2.50
C GLY A 199 9.73 -11.08 -1.85
N TRP A 200 8.41 -10.97 -2.05
CA TRP A 200 7.39 -11.89 -1.52
C TRP A 200 6.59 -12.61 -2.61
N LYS A 201 7.07 -12.52 -3.86
CA LYS A 201 6.36 -13.03 -5.04
C LYS A 201 6.02 -14.51 -4.92
N ASP A 202 6.98 -15.32 -4.49
CA ASP A 202 6.84 -16.78 -4.50
C ASP A 202 5.82 -17.21 -3.43
N GLU A 203 5.84 -16.57 -2.28
CA GLU A 203 4.88 -16.78 -1.20
C GLU A 203 3.48 -16.32 -1.60
N PHE A 204 3.34 -15.19 -2.31
CA PHE A 204 2.03 -14.78 -2.83
C PHE A 204 1.47 -15.75 -3.87
N ASN A 205 2.31 -16.24 -4.78
CA ASN A 205 1.90 -17.24 -5.76
C ASN A 205 1.50 -18.56 -5.08
N SER A 206 2.21 -18.94 -4.01
CA SER A 206 1.89 -20.10 -3.18
C SER A 206 0.53 -19.92 -2.49
N ALA A 207 0.34 -18.81 -1.80
CA ALA A 207 -0.87 -18.54 -0.99
C ALA A 207 -2.14 -18.36 -1.82
N LEU A 208 -2.05 -17.84 -3.05
CA LEU A 208 -3.21 -17.54 -3.91
C LEU A 208 -3.49 -18.62 -4.96
N GLY A 209 -2.64 -19.65 -5.04
CA GLY A 209 -2.72 -20.70 -6.05
C GLY A 209 -1.99 -20.34 -7.35
N ALA A 210 -1.20 -21.30 -7.84
CA ALA A 210 -0.28 -21.14 -8.98
C ALA A 210 -0.93 -20.76 -10.33
N ASP A 211 -2.27 -20.72 -10.42
CA ASP A 211 -3.02 -20.46 -11.65
C ASP A 211 -3.44 -19.00 -11.86
N ILE A 212 -3.10 -18.08 -10.94
CA ILE A 212 -3.11 -16.65 -11.24
C ILE A 212 -1.87 -16.33 -12.09
N ASN A 213 -1.93 -16.74 -13.36
CA ASN A 213 -0.83 -16.71 -14.31
C ASN A 213 -0.47 -15.30 -14.78
N LYS A 214 0.22 -14.59 -13.89
CA LYS A 214 1.44 -13.80 -14.04
C LYS A 214 1.47 -12.92 -12.82
N TRP A 215 2.40 -13.14 -11.90
CA TRP A 215 2.68 -12.16 -10.86
C TRP A 215 2.82 -10.77 -11.51
N HIS A 216 1.89 -9.89 -11.16
CA HIS A 216 1.84 -8.52 -11.64
C HIS A 216 1.32 -7.65 -10.51
N LYS A 217 1.96 -6.51 -10.33
CA LYS A 217 1.70 -5.58 -9.22
C LYS A 217 1.41 -4.21 -9.79
N GLY A 218 0.39 -3.57 -9.25
CA GLY A 218 -0.03 -2.22 -9.58
C GLY A 218 0.14 -1.35 -8.35
N ILE A 219 1.25 -0.62 -8.27
CA ILE A 219 1.44 0.40 -7.23
C ILE A 219 1.00 1.75 -7.79
N LYS A 220 0.00 2.34 -7.13
CA LYS A 220 -0.56 3.65 -7.43
C LYS A 220 -0.28 4.60 -6.28
N CYS A 221 0.13 5.81 -6.63
CA CYS A 221 0.20 6.92 -5.70
C CYS A 221 -1.08 7.74 -5.87
N THR A 222 -1.85 7.97 -4.82
CA THR A 222 -3.10 8.74 -4.91
C THR A 222 -2.78 10.23 -4.85
N ILE A 223 -2.98 10.96 -5.96
CA ILE A 223 -2.65 12.40 -6.03
C ILE A 223 -3.90 13.21 -6.33
N GLY A 224 -4.19 14.21 -5.49
CA GLY A 224 -5.39 15.05 -5.65
C GLY A 224 -6.68 14.24 -5.55
N GLY A 225 -6.65 13.15 -4.77
CA GLY A 225 -7.76 12.21 -4.59
C GLY A 225 -7.76 11.04 -5.58
N MET A 226 -7.18 11.16 -6.80
CA MET A 226 -7.61 10.26 -7.89
C MET A 226 -6.57 9.96 -8.97
N MET A 227 -5.53 10.77 -9.14
CA MET A 227 -4.59 10.62 -10.26
C MET A 227 -3.40 9.74 -9.89
N SER A 228 -3.06 8.81 -10.78
CA SER A 228 -1.80 8.06 -10.76
C SER A 228 -0.60 8.92 -11.19
N CYS A 229 0.60 8.39 -10.95
CA CYS A 229 1.85 9.03 -11.41
C CYS A 229 1.84 9.22 -12.93
N GLU A 230 1.35 8.23 -13.67
CA GLU A 230 1.23 8.25 -15.13
C GLU A 230 0.28 9.34 -15.62
N GLU A 231 -0.89 9.48 -14.99
CA GLU A 231 -1.92 10.46 -15.37
C GLU A 231 -1.49 11.90 -15.08
N CYS A 232 -0.64 12.08 -14.09
CA CYS A 232 -0.08 13.35 -13.66
C CYS A 232 1.06 13.89 -14.56
N GLY A 233 1.69 13.01 -15.36
CA GLY A 233 2.82 13.37 -16.23
C GLY A 233 4.08 13.86 -15.47
N SER A 234 4.93 14.65 -16.15
CA SER A 234 6.25 15.10 -15.65
C SER A 234 6.23 15.97 -14.38
N LYS A 235 5.04 16.49 -14.00
CA LYS A 235 4.86 17.26 -12.76
C LYS A 235 4.92 16.39 -11.51
N CYS A 236 4.66 15.09 -11.63
CA CYS A 236 4.74 14.18 -10.48
C CYS A 236 6.16 13.90 -10.01
N ASP A 237 7.10 13.83 -10.95
CA ASP A 237 8.52 13.61 -10.64
C ASP A 237 9.17 14.84 -10.00
N SER A 238 8.67 16.04 -10.31
CA SER A 238 9.23 17.31 -9.82
C SER A 238 8.53 17.82 -8.56
N CYS A 239 7.19 17.83 -8.52
CA CYS A 239 6.42 18.54 -7.49
C CYS A 239 5.96 17.67 -6.32
N GLY A 240 5.97 16.33 -6.43
CA GLY A 240 5.73 15.37 -5.33
C GLY A 240 4.31 15.35 -4.72
N SER A 241 3.57 16.45 -4.82
CA SER A 241 2.27 16.65 -4.18
C SER A 241 1.31 17.53 -4.99
N LYS A 242 1.60 17.87 -6.26
CA LYS A 242 0.66 18.61 -7.12
C LYS A 242 0.77 18.12 -8.55
N CYS A 243 -0.36 17.69 -9.12
CA CYS A 243 -0.56 17.48 -10.56
C CYS A 243 -0.99 18.81 -11.19
#